data_AF-K2E584-F1
#
_entry.id   AF-K2E584-F1
#
_cell.length_a   1.000
_cell.length_b   1.000
_cell.length_c   1.000
_cell.angle_alpha   90.00
_cell.angle_beta   90.00
_cell.angle_gamma   90.00
#
_symmetry.space_group_name_H-M   'P 1'
#
loop_
_entity.id
_entity.type
_entity.pdbx_description
1 polymer ?
#
loop_
_entity_poly.entity_id
_entity_poly.type
_entity_poly.pdbx_seq_one_letter_code
_entity_poly.pdbx_strand_id
1 'polypeptide(L)'
;MHVELCQHKYHMQYQLKQNINAIVKQKGLSIRKLERDAGLHKNFISNLLYDKSKNPGIDSIIKIAAVLDVSIDELVGKGLGHKTYDLAITRKDIFFDSVNYLLTAIQTKQNSTFKLENFFDAIYEIYTFSLKKDSFDREFADWFINCRL
;
A
#
# COMPACT_ATOMS: atom_id res chain seq x y z
N MET A 1 23.06 7.86 1.14
CA MET A 1 22.57 9.04 0.40
C MET A 1 22.28 8.82 -1.10
N HIS A 2 23.22 8.37 -1.95
CA HIS A 2 22.91 8.17 -3.40
C HIS A 2 22.01 6.94 -3.71
N VAL A 3 22.04 5.90 -2.86
CA VAL A 3 21.26 4.66 -3.06
C VAL A 3 19.78 4.84 -2.66
N GLU A 4 19.49 5.61 -1.61
CA GLU A 4 18.14 5.84 -1.09
C GLU A 4 17.27 6.66 -2.05
N LEU A 5 17.82 7.69 -2.69
CA LEU A 5 17.12 8.49 -3.70
C LEU A 5 16.76 7.66 -4.94
N CYS A 6 17.56 6.65 -5.26
CA CYS A 6 17.32 5.75 -6.38
C CYS A 6 16.15 4.81 -6.04
N GLN A 7 16.17 4.17 -4.86
CA GLN A 7 15.09 3.28 -4.40
C GLN A 7 13.74 3.99 -4.28
N HIS A 8 13.73 5.22 -3.75
CA HIS A 8 12.51 6.03 -3.62
C HIS A 8 11.88 6.36 -4.99
N LYS A 9 12.69 6.70 -5.98
CA LYS A 9 12.23 7.02 -7.35
C LYS A 9 11.63 5.81 -8.05
N TYR A 10 12.19 4.62 -7.88
CA TYR A 10 11.65 3.39 -8.47
C TYR A 10 10.33 2.95 -7.81
N HIS A 11 10.20 3.13 -6.50
CA HIS A 11 8.99 2.76 -5.75
C HIS A 11 7.77 3.60 -6.16
N MET A 12 7.93 4.94 -6.24
CA MET A 12 6.86 5.85 -6.69
C MET A 12 6.38 5.55 -8.11
N GLN A 13 7.30 5.22 -9.02
CA GLN A 13 6.95 4.86 -10.40
C GLN A 13 6.17 3.55 -10.48
N TYR A 14 6.54 2.56 -9.67
CA TYR A 14 5.82 1.30 -9.61
C TYR A 14 4.38 1.51 -9.10
N GLN A 15 4.20 2.27 -8.02
CA GLN A 15 2.89 2.57 -7.45
C GLN A 15 1.98 3.30 -8.43
N LEU A 16 2.49 4.35 -9.09
CA LEU A 16 1.74 5.10 -10.09
C LEU A 16 1.16 4.20 -11.20
N LYS A 17 1.97 3.26 -11.72
CA LYS A 17 1.52 2.32 -12.76
C LYS A 17 0.42 1.39 -12.27
N GLN A 18 0.57 0.86 -11.06
CA GLN A 18 -0.43 -0.04 -10.47
C GLN A 18 -1.76 0.69 -10.26
N ASN A 19 -1.71 1.91 -9.75
CA ASN A 19 -2.91 2.71 -9.48
C ASN A 19 -3.64 3.07 -10.78
N ILE A 20 -2.91 3.54 -11.81
CA ILE A 20 -3.49 3.80 -13.14
C ILE A 20 -4.18 2.55 -13.67
N ASN A 21 -3.52 1.39 -13.63
CA ASN A 21 -4.10 0.13 -14.12
C ASN A 21 -5.34 -0.30 -13.33
N ALA A 22 -5.31 -0.16 -12.00
CA ALA A 22 -6.41 -0.56 -11.13
C ALA A 22 -7.65 0.32 -11.37
N ILE A 23 -7.48 1.65 -11.37
CA ILE A 23 -8.58 2.60 -11.53
C ILE A 23 -9.18 2.51 -12.94
N VAL A 24 -8.35 2.36 -13.99
CA VAL A 24 -8.82 2.17 -15.36
C VAL A 24 -9.70 0.93 -15.49
N LYS A 25 -9.28 -0.19 -14.88
CA LYS A 25 -10.08 -1.43 -14.85
C LYS A 25 -11.38 -1.24 -14.09
N GLN A 26 -11.33 -0.62 -12.92
CA GLN A 26 -12.51 -0.34 -12.09
C GLN A 26 -13.54 0.53 -12.83
N LYS A 27 -13.07 1.55 -13.57
CA LYS A 27 -13.94 2.46 -14.34
C LYS A 27 -14.31 1.94 -15.73
N GLY A 28 -13.88 0.73 -16.10
CA GLY A 28 -14.16 0.14 -17.43
C GLY A 28 -13.62 0.97 -18.60
N LEU A 29 -12.57 1.77 -18.37
CA LEU A 29 -11.96 2.60 -19.40
C LEU A 29 -10.93 1.81 -20.20
N SER A 30 -10.74 2.15 -21.47
CA SER A 30 -9.57 1.68 -22.23
C SER A 30 -8.42 2.66 -22.09
N ILE A 31 -7.18 2.16 -22.13
CA ILE A 31 -5.97 3.01 -22.10
C ILE A 31 -5.98 4.04 -23.24
N ARG A 32 -6.45 3.67 -24.43
CA ARG A 32 -6.58 4.58 -25.57
C ARG A 32 -7.60 5.69 -25.32
N LYS A 33 -8.71 5.37 -24.64
CA LYS A 33 -9.71 6.36 -24.25
C LYS A 33 -9.11 7.32 -23.21
N LEU A 34 -8.42 6.80 -22.20
CA LEU A 34 -7.74 7.61 -21.19
C LEU A 34 -6.70 8.56 -21.80
N GLU A 35 -5.83 8.08 -22.70
CA GLU A 35 -4.83 8.91 -23.38
C GLU A 35 -5.47 10.06 -24.15
N ARG A 36 -6.53 9.77 -24.92
CA ARG A 36 -7.24 10.77 -25.71
C ARG A 36 -7.95 11.79 -24.83
N ASP A 37 -8.69 11.32 -23.83
CA ASP A 37 -9.50 12.17 -22.96
C ASP A 37 -8.60 13.04 -22.06
N ALA A 38 -7.37 12.57 -21.75
CA ALA A 38 -6.35 13.33 -21.03
C ALA A 38 -5.51 14.27 -21.91
N GLY A 39 -5.74 14.29 -23.23
CA GLY A 39 -4.95 15.09 -24.18
C GLY A 39 -3.47 14.69 -24.24
N LEU A 40 -3.17 13.41 -23.99
CA LEU A 40 -1.81 12.87 -24.03
C LEU A 40 -1.50 12.29 -25.41
N HIS A 41 -0.21 12.26 -25.78
CA HIS A 41 0.17 11.68 -27.06
C HIS A 41 -0.15 10.18 -27.10
N LYS A 42 -0.41 9.69 -28.32
CA LYS A 42 -0.72 8.28 -28.56
C LYS A 42 0.35 7.35 -27.97
N ASN A 43 -0.09 6.33 -27.24
CA ASN A 43 0.74 5.36 -26.54
C ASN A 43 1.51 5.92 -25.35
N PHE A 44 1.26 7.14 -24.87
CA PHE A 44 1.97 7.67 -23.69
C PHE A 44 1.77 6.79 -22.44
N ILE A 45 0.53 6.49 -22.09
CA ILE A 45 0.21 5.67 -20.92
C ILE A 45 0.62 4.23 -21.18
N SER A 46 0.44 3.75 -22.41
CA SER A 46 0.93 2.42 -22.80
C SER A 46 2.46 2.30 -22.58
N ASN A 47 3.23 3.30 -23.00
CA ASN A 47 4.68 3.32 -22.82
C ASN A 47 5.08 3.46 -21.35
N LEU A 48 4.30 4.20 -20.56
CA LEU A 48 4.46 4.31 -19.12
C LEU A 48 4.27 2.95 -18.43
N LEU A 49 3.22 2.21 -18.80
CA LEU A 49 2.89 0.92 -18.19
C LEU A 49 3.89 -0.19 -18.55
N TYR A 50 4.39 -0.20 -19.80
CA TYR A 50 5.32 -1.22 -20.30
C TYR A 50 6.81 -0.84 -20.21
N ASP A 51 7.17 0.11 -19.33
CA ASP A 51 8.56 0.53 -19.08
C ASP A 51 9.32 1.08 -20.30
N LYS A 52 8.59 1.50 -21.35
CA LYS A 52 9.18 2.07 -22.57
C LYS A 52 9.49 3.56 -22.45
N SER A 53 8.90 4.24 -21.46
CA SER A 53 9.20 5.63 -21.12
C SER A 53 9.32 5.80 -19.60
N LYS A 54 10.36 6.51 -19.14
CA LYS A 54 10.59 6.73 -17.71
C LYS A 54 10.09 8.10 -17.27
N ASN A 55 9.23 8.08 -16.26
CA ASN A 55 8.81 9.21 -15.42
C ASN A 55 7.90 10.26 -16.11
N PRO A 56 6.57 10.19 -15.95
CA PRO A 56 5.68 11.22 -16.47
C PRO A 56 5.92 12.55 -15.73
N GLY A 57 5.79 13.66 -16.44
CA GLY A 57 5.84 14.99 -15.83
C GLY A 57 4.60 15.25 -14.96
N ILE A 58 4.69 16.23 -14.06
CA ILE A 58 3.58 16.58 -13.15
C ILE A 58 2.30 16.97 -13.91
N ASP A 59 2.44 17.67 -15.04
CA ASP A 59 1.30 18.02 -15.91
C ASP A 59 0.58 16.77 -16.45
N SER A 60 1.32 15.75 -16.86
CA SER A 60 0.74 14.49 -17.31
C SER A 60 0.02 13.76 -16.18
N ILE A 61 0.58 13.79 -14.96
CA ILE A 61 -0.04 13.19 -13.77
C ILE A 61 -1.37 13.90 -13.44
N ILE A 62 -1.40 15.23 -13.45
CA ILE A 62 -2.61 16.04 -13.21
C ILE A 62 -3.69 15.70 -14.23
N LYS A 63 -3.34 15.62 -15.52
CA LYS A 63 -4.28 15.28 -16.60
C LYS A 63 -4.86 13.88 -16.44
N ILE A 64 -4.03 12.90 -16.08
CA ILE A 64 -4.50 11.54 -15.82
C ILE A 64 -5.45 11.52 -14.61
N ALA A 65 -5.10 12.19 -13.52
CA ALA A 65 -5.91 12.26 -12.30
C ALA A 65 -7.29 12.89 -12.58
N ALA A 66 -7.33 13.96 -13.37
CA ALA A 66 -8.56 14.65 -13.75
C ALA A 66 -9.52 13.75 -14.55
N VAL A 67 -9.01 13.00 -15.54
CA VAL A 67 -9.85 12.08 -16.33
C VAL A 67 -10.27 10.86 -15.52
N LEU A 68 -9.38 10.37 -14.67
CA LEU A 68 -9.70 9.28 -13.75
C LEU A 68 -10.54 9.72 -12.57
N ASP A 69 -10.84 11.03 -12.41
CA ASP A 69 -11.62 11.59 -11.31
C ASP A 69 -11.17 11.05 -9.94
N VAL A 70 -9.87 11.24 -9.67
CA VAL A 70 -9.18 10.88 -8.43
C VAL A 70 -8.25 12.01 -8.01
N SER A 71 -7.86 12.05 -6.73
CA SER A 71 -6.84 13.00 -6.29
C SER A 71 -5.46 12.65 -6.85
N ILE A 72 -4.56 13.64 -6.95
CA ILE A 72 -3.16 13.38 -7.33
C ILE A 72 -2.52 12.43 -6.33
N ASP A 73 -2.81 12.59 -5.03
CA ASP A 73 -2.26 11.75 -3.97
C ASP A 73 -2.68 10.29 -4.12
N GLU A 74 -3.95 10.02 -4.39
CA GLU A 74 -4.46 8.70 -4.70
C GLU A 74 -3.78 8.11 -5.94
N LEU A 75 -3.62 8.91 -7.00
CA LEU A 75 -3.00 8.46 -8.23
C LEU A 75 -1.52 8.09 -8.06
N VAL A 76 -0.74 8.90 -7.34
CA VAL A 76 0.70 8.67 -7.15
C VAL A 76 1.03 7.75 -5.98
N GLY A 77 0.02 7.22 -5.29
CA GLY A 77 0.21 6.32 -4.15
C GLY A 77 0.53 7.01 -2.83
N LYS A 78 0.39 8.34 -2.75
CA LYS A 78 0.44 9.10 -1.50
C LYS A 78 -0.88 9.04 -0.70
N GLY A 79 -1.96 8.60 -1.34
CA GLY A 79 -3.28 8.51 -0.72
C GLY A 79 -3.56 7.23 0.07
N LEU A 80 -2.87 6.11 -0.18
CA LEU A 80 -3.14 4.81 0.46
C LEU A 80 -1.87 3.93 0.51
N GLY A 81 -0.87 4.38 1.27
CA GLY A 81 0.41 3.67 1.42
C GLY A 81 1.15 3.95 2.73
N HIS A 82 0.73 4.96 3.49
CA HIS A 82 0.76 4.83 4.95
C HIS A 82 -0.54 4.14 5.32
N LYS A 83 -0.49 2.97 5.97
CA LYS A 83 -1.60 2.60 6.84
C LYS A 83 -1.71 3.75 7.84
N THR A 84 -2.68 4.64 7.64
CA THR A 84 -3.08 5.58 8.68
C THR A 84 -3.82 4.74 9.71
N TYR A 85 -3.04 4.15 10.61
CA TYR A 85 -3.57 3.66 11.86
C TYR A 85 -4.26 4.85 12.51
N ASP A 86 -5.55 4.74 12.79
CA ASP A 86 -6.16 5.65 13.74
C ASP A 86 -5.34 5.52 15.02
N LEU A 87 -4.55 6.56 15.35
CA LEU A 87 -3.60 6.54 16.46
C LEU A 87 -4.33 6.46 17.82
N ALA A 88 -5.66 6.63 17.81
CA ALA A 88 -6.51 6.38 18.96
C ALA A 88 -6.51 4.88 19.31
N ILE A 89 -5.54 4.47 20.13
CA ILE A 89 -5.56 3.17 20.80
C ILE A 89 -6.65 3.21 21.89
N THR A 90 -7.87 2.82 21.52
CA THR A 90 -9.04 2.78 22.40
C THR A 90 -8.87 1.81 23.56
N ARG A 91 -8.24 0.65 23.32
CA ARG A 91 -7.97 -0.38 24.33
C ARG A 91 -6.48 -0.70 24.42
N LYS A 92 -5.79 0.00 25.33
CA LYS A 92 -4.33 -0.09 25.51
C LYS A 92 -3.87 -1.46 25.96
N ASP A 93 -4.68 -2.16 26.75
CA ASP A 93 -4.45 -3.53 27.21
C ASP A 93 -4.41 -4.51 26.02
N ILE A 94 -5.43 -4.49 25.16
CA ILE A 94 -5.49 -5.36 23.97
C ILE A 94 -4.33 -5.07 23.01
N PHE A 95 -4.00 -3.79 22.82
CA PHE A 95 -2.85 -3.40 22.01
C PHE A 95 -1.53 -3.94 22.58
N PHE A 96 -1.31 -3.76 23.89
CA PHE A 96 -0.11 -4.25 24.57
C PHE A 96 0.02 -5.77 24.46
N ASP A 97 -1.07 -6.51 24.65
CA ASP A 97 -1.11 -7.96 24.50
C ASP A 97 -0.79 -8.39 23.06
N SER A 98 -1.35 -7.70 22.06
CA SER A 98 -1.08 -7.96 20.64
C SER A 98 0.40 -7.80 20.28
N VAL A 99 1.04 -6.73 20.77
CA VAL A 99 2.47 -6.46 20.55
C VAL A 99 3.33 -7.53 21.21
N ASN A 100 3.09 -7.82 22.50
CA ASN A 100 3.91 -8.77 23.25
C ASN A 100 3.78 -10.19 22.72
N TYR A 101 2.58 -10.58 22.30
CA TYR A 101 2.35 -11.90 21.74
C TYR A 101 3.14 -12.09 20.43
N LEU A 102 3.05 -11.10 19.53
CA LEU A 102 3.79 -11.13 18.27
C LEU A 102 5.31 -11.14 18.51
N LEU A 103 5.83 -10.31 19.42
CA LEU A 103 7.26 -10.28 19.75
C LEU A 103 7.74 -11.64 20.29
N THR A 104 6.97 -12.26 21.16
CA THR A 104 7.29 -13.59 21.71
C THR A 104 7.30 -14.65 20.61
N ALA A 105 6.34 -14.60 19.69
CA ALA A 105 6.28 -15.54 18.57
C ALA A 105 7.45 -15.35 17.58
N ILE A 106 7.86 -14.11 17.31
CA ILE A 106 9.02 -13.80 16.47
C ILE A 106 10.33 -14.24 17.14
N GLN A 107 10.47 -14.09 18.46
CA GLN A 107 11.68 -14.51 19.19
C GLN A 107 11.82 -16.03 19.27
N THR A 108 10.71 -16.75 19.42
CA THR A 108 10.69 -18.22 19.56
C THR A 108 10.87 -18.94 18.23
N LYS A 109 10.30 -18.41 17.15
CA LYS A 109 10.61 -18.86 15.78
C LYS A 109 11.94 -18.22 15.38
N GLN A 110 13.07 -18.94 15.39
CA GLN A 110 14.37 -18.45 14.88
C GLN A 110 14.33 -18.16 13.36
N ASN A 111 13.53 -17.18 12.94
CA ASN A 111 13.26 -16.88 11.55
C ASN A 111 13.99 -15.58 11.20
N SER A 112 15.16 -15.72 10.59
CA SER A 112 16.13 -14.65 10.32
C SER A 112 15.70 -13.60 9.27
N THR A 113 14.42 -13.53 8.92
CA THR A 113 13.91 -12.70 7.80
C THR A 113 12.57 -12.02 8.09
N PHE A 114 12.22 -11.75 9.36
CA PHE A 114 11.04 -10.95 9.67
C PHE A 114 11.28 -9.47 9.37
N LYS A 115 10.53 -8.90 8.42
CA LYS A 115 10.65 -7.49 8.05
C LYS A 115 9.78 -6.60 8.94
N LEU A 116 10.26 -5.38 9.20
CA LEU A 116 9.56 -4.39 10.03
C LEU A 116 8.17 -4.01 9.48
N GLU A 117 7.99 -4.00 8.16
CA GLU A 117 6.69 -3.75 7.52
C GLU A 117 5.63 -4.80 7.91
N ASN A 118 6.04 -6.07 8.01
CA ASN A 118 5.15 -7.15 8.44
C ASN A 118 4.82 -7.07 9.94
N PHE A 119 5.65 -6.39 10.75
CA PHE A 119 5.42 -6.20 12.19
C PHE A 119 4.17 -5.38 12.47
N PHE A 120 4.13 -4.18 11.87
CA PHE A 120 3.02 -3.25 12.10
C PHE A 120 1.72 -3.79 11.52
N ASP A 121 1.80 -4.44 10.36
CA ASP A 121 0.66 -5.10 9.74
C ASP A 121 0.07 -6.17 10.64
N ALA A 122 0.91 -7.02 11.22
CA ALA A 122 0.47 -8.06 12.13
C ALA A 122 -0.14 -7.50 13.42
N ILE A 123 0.50 -6.50 14.04
CA ILE A 123 -0.05 -5.85 15.24
C ILE A 123 -1.43 -5.27 14.94
N TYR A 124 -1.59 -4.58 13.82
CA TYR A 124 -2.85 -3.95 13.46
C TYR A 124 -3.97 -4.97 13.27
N GLU A 125 -3.72 -6.07 12.55
CA GLU A 125 -4.72 -7.10 12.31
C GLU A 125 -5.13 -7.81 13.60
N ILE A 126 -4.15 -8.21 14.43
CA ILE A 126 -4.38 -8.88 15.72
C ILE A 126 -5.15 -7.95 16.67
N TYR A 127 -4.74 -6.68 16.78
CA TYR A 127 -5.40 -5.69 17.61
C TYR A 127 -6.84 -5.43 17.16
N THR A 128 -7.05 -5.20 15.86
CA THR A 128 -8.38 -4.87 15.31
C THR A 128 -9.34 -6.04 15.47
N PHE A 129 -8.87 -7.28 15.29
CA PHE A 129 -9.71 -8.46 15.49
C PHE A 129 -10.06 -8.66 16.96
N SER A 130 -9.07 -8.56 17.84
CA SER A 130 -9.27 -8.68 19.30
C SER A 130 -10.19 -7.59 19.84
N LEU A 131 -10.09 -6.35 19.32
CA LEU A 131 -10.96 -5.25 19.70
C LEU A 131 -12.44 -5.53 19.43
N LYS A 132 -12.77 -6.25 18.34
CA LYS A 132 -14.16 -6.66 18.03
C LYS A 132 -14.73 -7.66 19.04
N LYS A 133 -13.86 -8.42 19.72
CA LYS A 133 -14.23 -9.36 20.80
C LYS A 133 -14.10 -8.73 22.19
N ASP A 134 -13.74 -7.44 22.26
CA ASP A 134 -13.49 -6.69 23.49
C ASP A 134 -12.46 -7.32 24.44
N SER A 135 -11.65 -8.24 23.92
CA SER A 135 -10.64 -9.03 24.65
C SER A 135 -9.58 -9.57 23.70
N PHE A 136 -8.37 -9.82 24.22
CA PHE A 136 -7.27 -10.33 23.40
C PHE A 136 -7.56 -11.75 22.90
N ASP A 137 -7.54 -11.93 21.57
CA ASP A 137 -7.84 -13.21 20.92
C ASP A 137 -6.56 -13.98 20.56
N ARG A 138 -6.19 -14.93 21.43
CA ARG A 138 -5.02 -15.80 21.22
C ARG A 138 -5.20 -16.74 20.02
N GLU A 139 -6.38 -17.30 19.83
CA GLU A 139 -6.63 -18.27 18.75
C GLU A 139 -6.44 -17.60 17.38
N PHE A 140 -6.97 -16.39 17.23
CA PHE A 140 -6.75 -15.60 16.03
C PHE A 140 -5.28 -15.21 15.87
N ALA A 141 -4.62 -14.76 16.94
CA ALA A 141 -3.21 -14.37 16.89
C ALA A 141 -2.33 -15.55 16.44
N ASP A 142 -2.55 -16.74 16.99
CA ASP A 142 -1.85 -17.96 16.58
C ASP A 142 -2.12 -18.34 15.13
N TRP A 143 -3.38 -18.34 14.71
CA TRP A 143 -3.74 -18.61 13.33
C TRP A 143 -3.06 -17.62 12.37
N PHE A 144 -3.11 -16.33 12.71
CA PHE A 144 -2.52 -15.26 11.89
C PHE A 144 -1.01 -15.42 11.76
N ILE A 145 -0.32 -15.67 12.88
CA ILE A 145 1.13 -15.83 12.94
C ILE A 145 1.61 -17.12 12.28
N ASN A 146 0.78 -18.16 12.19
CA ASN A 146 1.16 -19.43 11.57
C ASN A 146 0.79 -19.52 10.09
N CYS A 147 -0.29 -18.86 9.66
CA CYS A 147 -0.76 -18.93 8.27
C CYS A 147 -0.25 -17.78 7.39
N ARG A 148 0.15 -16.65 7.98
CA ARG A 148 0.39 -15.40 7.24
C ARG A 148 1.74 -14.75 7.53
N LEU A 149 2.47 -15.22 8.54
CA LEU A 149 3.84 -14.82 8.91
C LEU A 149 4.77 -16.04 8.88
#